data_AF-A0A318NEP7-F1
#
_entry.id   AF-A0A318NEP7-F1
#
_cell.length_a   1.000
_cell.length_b   1.000
_cell.length_c   1.000
_cell.angle_alpha   90.00
_cell.angle_beta   90.00
_cell.angle_gamma   90.00
#
_symmetry.space_group_name_H-M   'P 1'
#
loop_
_entity.id
_entity.type
_entity.pdbx_description
1 polymer ?
#
loop_
_entity_poly.entity_id
_entity_poly.type
_entity_poly.pdbx_seq_one_letter_code
_entity_poly.pdbx_strand_id
1 'polypeptide(L)'
;MNDLERRYLRLLHAYPADYRRARGAEIVGTYLDLADPDRRWPSPADAADLLRGGLRQRLRAAGVTDLIPGVRLAALLALVTASVLAGVWSVAELHPPPVEWGVPHLGPFVSLGVVAWAAWLLTAAVIAVAPIRVARWAITLALLLTLALPPMAVALDAPRPPLFVLLPQVVLGLLGLALPDRPSRAIRLAPLLSVLLALAAAEFLLGLDHIDCYCGPTSAFLPTAGGLLLVVGALLATGLAIGGDARGGWALVTLLTPAGFLAVPALAGGTGWIYNAVTFTQLAGSAVAVALAGPAVLLLAILVRARRNPTTRHPGQPCPTCGTRA
;
A
#
# COMPACT_ATOMS: atom_id res chain seq x y z
N MET A 1 -33.81 3.51 25.45
CA MET A 1 -32.68 3.23 24.54
C MET A 1 -32.97 3.88 23.20
N ASN A 2 -32.18 4.90 22.82
CA ASN A 2 -32.39 5.66 21.57
C ASN A 2 -31.94 4.83 20.35
N ASP A 3 -32.45 5.14 19.15
CA ASP A 3 -32.00 4.54 17.89
C ASP A 3 -30.51 4.77 17.63
N LEU A 4 -30.00 5.96 17.99
CA LEU A 4 -28.59 6.30 17.85
C LEU A 4 -27.70 5.39 18.72
N GLU A 5 -28.08 5.21 19.99
CA GLU A 5 -27.42 4.33 20.95
C GLU A 5 -27.35 2.88 20.44
N ARG A 6 -28.46 2.35 19.89
CA ARG A 6 -28.49 1.01 19.26
C ARG A 6 -27.51 0.87 18.10
N ARG A 7 -27.28 1.93 17.32
CA ARG A 7 -26.32 1.92 16.21
C ARG A 7 -24.89 1.94 16.71
N TYR A 8 -24.58 2.74 17.74
CA TYR A 8 -23.26 2.72 18.38
C TYR A 8 -22.94 1.38 19.04
N LEU A 9 -23.90 0.74 19.71
CA LEU A 9 -23.73 -0.60 20.27
C LEU A 9 -23.43 -1.66 19.20
N ARG A 10 -24.04 -1.54 18.01
CA ARG A 10 -23.71 -2.41 16.86
C ARG A 10 -22.27 -2.21 16.38
N LEU A 11 -21.80 -0.97 16.32
CA LEU A 11 -20.40 -0.67 15.95
C LEU A 11 -19.39 -1.24 16.96
N LEU A 12 -19.76 -1.33 18.24
CA LEU A 12 -18.92 -1.95 19.27
C LEU A 12 -18.66 -3.45 19.07
N HIS A 13 -19.35 -4.14 18.14
CA HIS A 13 -18.96 -5.51 17.77
C HIS A 13 -17.53 -5.60 17.21
N ALA A 14 -16.97 -4.49 16.73
CA ALA A 14 -15.56 -4.40 16.36
C ALA A 14 -14.60 -4.60 17.54
N TYR A 15 -15.04 -4.37 18.79
CA TYR A 15 -14.22 -4.60 19.98
C TYR A 15 -14.28 -6.07 20.46
N PRO A 16 -13.25 -6.58 21.15
CA PRO A 16 -13.31 -7.86 21.85
C PRO A 16 -14.48 -7.91 22.84
N ALA A 17 -15.08 -9.09 23.02
CA ALA A 17 -16.28 -9.24 23.87
C ALA A 17 -16.05 -8.79 25.32
N ASP A 18 -14.90 -9.15 25.90
CA ASP A 18 -14.55 -8.78 27.28
C ASP A 18 -14.38 -7.27 27.44
N TYR A 19 -13.74 -6.64 26.46
CA TYR A 19 -13.55 -5.19 26.45
C TYR A 19 -14.88 -4.45 26.31
N ARG A 20 -15.75 -4.93 25.43
CA ARG A 20 -17.10 -4.37 25.26
C ARG A 20 -17.94 -4.52 26.52
N ARG A 21 -17.82 -5.64 27.26
CA ARG A 21 -18.50 -5.81 28.55
C ARG A 21 -17.99 -4.84 29.63
N ALA A 22 -16.68 -4.63 29.69
CA ALA A 22 -16.06 -3.79 30.72
C ALA A 22 -16.18 -2.28 30.45
N ARG A 23 -16.07 -1.85 29.19
CA ARG A 23 -15.93 -0.43 28.79
C ARG A 23 -16.99 0.04 27.78
N GLY A 24 -17.87 -0.84 27.31
CA GLY A 24 -18.80 -0.52 26.21
C GLY A 24 -19.77 0.61 26.55
N ALA A 25 -20.32 0.63 27.76
CA ALA A 25 -21.24 1.69 28.19
C ALA A 25 -20.54 3.06 28.27
N GLU A 26 -19.31 3.12 28.81
CA GLU A 26 -18.49 4.33 28.87
C GLU A 26 -18.20 4.88 27.47
N ILE A 27 -17.82 4.01 26.53
CA ILE A 27 -17.52 4.39 25.15
C ILE A 27 -18.77 4.95 24.46
N VAL A 28 -19.90 4.24 24.52
CA VAL A 28 -21.15 4.74 23.89
C VAL A 28 -21.61 6.03 24.54
N GLY A 29 -21.56 6.13 25.87
CA GLY A 29 -21.90 7.35 26.61
C GLY A 29 -21.12 8.56 26.08
N THR A 30 -19.79 8.42 25.95
CA THR A 30 -18.94 9.49 25.42
C THR A 30 -19.38 9.96 24.02
N TYR A 31 -19.77 9.04 23.14
CA TYR A 31 -20.24 9.39 21.79
C TYR A 31 -21.66 9.98 21.76
N LEU A 32 -22.52 9.61 22.72
CA LEU A 32 -23.85 10.21 22.87
C LEU A 32 -23.75 11.62 23.44
N ASP A 33 -22.84 11.85 24.39
CA ASP A 33 -22.60 13.17 24.99
C ASP A 33 -22.06 14.19 23.97
N LEU A 34 -21.34 13.72 22.95
CA LEU A 34 -20.81 14.54 21.85
C LEU A 34 -21.77 14.68 20.66
N ALA A 35 -22.87 13.92 20.62
CA ALA A 35 -23.80 13.95 19.49
C ALA A 35 -24.81 15.09 19.63
N ASP A 36 -25.16 15.74 18.51
CA ASP A 36 -26.26 16.70 18.48
C ASP A 36 -27.58 16.05 18.96
N PRO A 37 -28.44 16.79 19.69
CA PRO A 37 -29.70 16.26 20.24
C PRO A 37 -30.61 15.60 19.19
N ASP A 38 -30.58 16.09 17.94
CA ASP A 38 -31.42 15.62 16.84
C ASP A 38 -30.76 14.51 15.99
N ARG A 39 -29.54 14.08 16.33
CA ARG A 39 -28.79 13.12 15.53
C ARG A 39 -29.36 11.71 15.66
N ARG A 40 -29.82 11.15 14.53
CA ARG A 40 -30.40 9.80 14.45
C ARG A 40 -29.42 8.71 14.01
N TRP A 41 -28.27 9.09 13.45
CA TRP A 41 -27.26 8.19 12.91
C TRP A 41 -25.85 8.59 13.37
N PRO A 42 -24.95 7.63 13.66
CA PRO A 42 -23.53 7.91 13.87
C PRO A 42 -22.96 8.68 12.69
N SER A 43 -22.12 9.68 12.93
CA SER A 43 -21.43 10.29 11.79
C SER A 43 -20.46 9.28 11.17
N PRO A 44 -20.14 9.41 9.87
CA PRO A 44 -19.14 8.56 9.24
C PRO A 44 -17.78 8.59 9.97
N ALA A 45 -17.43 9.74 10.56
CA ALA A 45 -16.22 9.90 11.34
C ALA A 45 -16.27 9.08 12.65
N ASP A 46 -17.38 9.14 13.38
CA ASP A 46 -17.57 8.38 14.63
C ASP A 46 -17.55 6.87 14.37
N ALA A 47 -18.22 6.45 13.29
CA ALA A 47 -18.21 5.05 12.87
C ALA A 47 -16.80 4.57 12.51
N ALA A 48 -16.05 5.37 11.74
CA ALA A 48 -14.67 5.05 11.37
C ALA A 48 -13.74 4.99 12.60
N ASP A 49 -13.90 5.90 13.57
CA ASP A 49 -13.10 5.90 14.78
C ASP A 49 -13.39 4.67 15.66
N LEU A 50 -14.66 4.33 15.89
CA LEU A 50 -15.05 3.12 16.63
C LEU A 50 -14.56 1.83 15.99
N LEU A 51 -14.70 1.70 14.66
CA LEU A 51 -14.22 0.52 13.94
C LEU A 51 -12.70 0.41 14.02
N ARG A 52 -11.97 1.52 13.85
CA ARG A 52 -10.50 1.56 13.97
C ARG A 52 -10.05 1.23 15.40
N GLY A 53 -10.70 1.81 16.41
CA GLY A 53 -10.45 1.55 17.82
C GLY A 53 -10.67 0.08 18.18
N GLY A 54 -11.80 -0.49 17.74
CA GLY A 54 -12.15 -1.90 17.96
C GLY A 54 -11.17 -2.86 17.30
N LEU A 55 -10.82 -2.63 16.03
CA LEU A 55 -9.84 -3.44 15.30
C LEU A 55 -8.47 -3.37 15.99
N ARG A 56 -8.02 -2.18 16.40
CA ARG A 56 -6.75 -2.01 17.13
C ARG A 56 -6.78 -2.79 18.45
N GLN A 57 -7.90 -2.80 19.15
CA GLN A 57 -8.05 -3.54 20.40
C GLN A 57 -8.08 -5.07 20.17
N ARG A 58 -8.64 -5.54 19.05
CA ARG A 58 -8.56 -6.95 18.65
C ARG A 58 -7.13 -7.38 18.31
N LEU A 59 -6.39 -6.55 17.57
CA LEU A 59 -4.97 -6.82 17.27
C LEU A 59 -4.13 -6.88 18.53
N ARG A 60 -4.39 -5.99 19.50
CA ARG A 60 -3.77 -6.04 20.84
C ARG A 60 -4.11 -7.32 21.58
N ALA A 61 -5.39 -7.69 21.62
CA ALA A 61 -5.85 -8.92 22.26
C ALA A 61 -5.28 -10.19 21.59
N ALA A 62 -4.93 -10.12 20.31
CA ALA A 62 -4.26 -11.19 19.57
C ALA A 62 -2.71 -11.16 19.68
N GLY A 63 -2.13 -10.24 20.46
CA GLY A 63 -0.67 -10.11 20.58
C GLY A 63 0.03 -9.65 19.29
N VAL A 64 -0.68 -8.93 18.43
CA VAL A 64 -0.23 -8.44 17.11
C VAL A 64 -0.12 -6.91 17.09
N THR A 65 0.48 -6.32 18.12
CA THR A 65 0.62 -4.86 18.25
C THR A 65 1.52 -4.23 17.20
N ASP A 66 2.48 -5.00 16.69
CA ASP A 66 3.53 -4.52 15.79
C ASP A 66 3.11 -4.53 14.32
N LEU A 67 1.91 -5.04 14.00
CA LEU A 67 1.37 -5.08 12.64
C LEU A 67 1.18 -3.68 12.07
N ILE A 68 0.56 -2.76 12.80
CA ILE A 68 0.32 -1.39 12.30
C ILE A 68 1.65 -0.66 12.05
N PRO A 69 2.63 -0.67 12.97
CA PRO A 69 3.99 -0.19 12.69
C PRO A 69 4.64 -0.86 11.47
N GLY A 70 4.48 -2.18 11.31
CA GLY A 70 5.03 -2.90 10.16
C GLY A 70 4.39 -2.51 8.83
N VAL A 71 3.07 -2.38 8.77
CA VAL A 71 2.34 -1.88 7.59
C VAL A 71 2.77 -0.45 7.25
N ARG A 72 2.97 0.40 8.27
CA ARG A 72 3.51 1.77 8.06
C ARG A 72 4.92 1.76 7.48
N LEU A 73 5.78 0.83 7.92
CA LEU A 73 7.12 0.66 7.35
C LEU A 73 7.04 0.15 5.90
N ALA A 74 6.15 -0.79 5.60
CA ALA A 74 5.90 -1.25 4.24
C ALA A 74 5.37 -0.12 3.33
N ALA A 75 4.49 0.75 3.85
CA ALA A 75 3.99 1.92 3.13
C ALA A 75 5.10 2.90 2.72
N LEU A 76 6.12 3.07 3.55
CA LEU A 76 7.29 3.89 3.21
C LEU A 76 8.07 3.30 2.04
N LEU A 77 8.40 2.01 2.12
CA LEU A 77 9.11 1.31 1.06
C LEU A 77 8.30 1.30 -0.23
N ALA A 78 7.00 1.06 -0.15
CA ALA A 78 6.10 1.10 -1.29
C ALA A 78 6.05 2.48 -1.96
N LEU A 79 5.98 3.57 -1.20
CA LEU A 79 6.01 4.93 -1.75
C LEU A 79 7.34 5.28 -2.40
N VAL A 80 8.46 4.87 -1.79
CA VAL A 80 9.79 5.05 -2.40
C VAL A 80 9.85 4.29 -3.72
N THR A 81 9.44 3.02 -3.76
CA THR A 81 9.40 2.23 -5.00
C THR A 81 8.47 2.86 -6.03
N ALA A 82 7.26 3.29 -5.66
CA ALA A 82 6.34 3.97 -6.57
C ALA A 82 6.93 5.25 -7.15
N SER A 83 7.72 5.98 -6.37
CA SER A 83 8.37 7.22 -6.78
C SER A 83 9.55 6.96 -7.72
N VAL A 84 10.33 5.91 -7.46
CA VAL A 84 11.37 5.42 -8.39
C VAL A 84 10.76 5.02 -9.73
N LEU A 85 9.70 4.21 -9.71
CA LEU A 85 9.01 3.78 -10.93
C LEU A 85 8.47 4.97 -11.70
N ALA A 86 7.81 5.92 -11.03
CA ALA A 86 7.32 7.14 -11.67
C ALA A 86 8.46 7.94 -12.32
N GLY A 87 9.63 8.05 -11.67
CA GLY A 87 10.82 8.67 -12.26
C GLY A 87 11.27 7.96 -13.53
N VAL A 88 11.50 6.65 -13.46
CA VAL A 88 11.94 5.84 -14.63
C VAL A 88 10.93 5.93 -15.78
N TRP A 89 9.64 5.74 -15.50
CA TRP A 89 8.61 5.77 -16.54
C TRP A 89 8.38 7.17 -17.11
N SER A 90 8.64 8.23 -16.34
CA SER A 90 8.58 9.59 -16.89
C SER A 90 9.64 9.80 -17.97
N VAL A 91 10.86 9.29 -17.77
CA VAL A 91 11.91 9.36 -18.79
C VAL A 91 11.55 8.50 -19.98
N ALA A 92 11.08 7.27 -19.75
CA ALA A 92 10.66 6.38 -20.83
C ALA A 92 9.52 6.99 -21.68
N GLU A 93 8.56 7.70 -21.06
CA GLU A 93 7.50 8.41 -21.79
C GLU A 93 8.02 9.52 -22.70
N LEU A 94 9.17 10.14 -22.38
CA LEU A 94 9.77 11.22 -23.18
C LEU A 94 10.56 10.70 -24.41
N HIS A 95 10.64 9.38 -24.58
CA HIS A 95 11.38 8.74 -25.66
C HIS A 95 10.43 7.93 -26.56
N PRO A 96 9.58 8.59 -27.37
CA PRO A 96 8.72 7.90 -28.31
C PRO A 96 9.53 7.12 -29.34
N PRO A 97 8.98 5.99 -29.85
CA PRO A 97 9.65 5.20 -30.87
C PRO A 97 9.87 6.03 -32.16
N PRO A 98 10.89 5.71 -32.96
CA PRO A 98 11.13 6.39 -34.23
C PRO A 98 9.88 6.38 -35.13
N VAL A 99 9.63 7.50 -35.82
CA VAL A 99 8.44 7.70 -36.68
C VAL A 99 8.31 6.60 -37.74
N GLU A 100 9.45 6.06 -38.20
CA GLU A 100 9.55 4.98 -39.19
C GLU A 100 8.82 3.69 -38.77
N TRP A 101 8.64 3.47 -37.48
CA TRP A 101 7.99 2.25 -36.96
C TRP A 101 6.46 2.33 -36.98
N GLY A 102 5.88 3.49 -37.30
CA GLY A 102 4.43 3.68 -37.42
C GLY A 102 3.66 3.43 -36.12
N VAL A 103 4.32 3.46 -34.97
CA VAL A 103 3.69 3.22 -33.66
C VAL A 103 2.97 4.49 -33.20
N PRO A 104 1.66 4.42 -32.88
CA PRO A 104 0.91 5.55 -32.36
C PRO A 104 1.49 6.05 -31.03
N HIS A 105 1.67 7.37 -30.92
CA HIS A 105 2.17 8.05 -29.73
C HIS A 105 1.44 9.40 -29.57
N LEU A 106 1.51 9.98 -28.37
CA LEU A 106 0.78 11.20 -28.01
C LEU A 106 1.73 12.42 -28.03
N GLY A 107 1.91 13.04 -29.19
CA GLY A 107 2.77 14.22 -29.33
C GLY A 107 4.22 13.90 -28.95
N PRO A 108 4.84 14.55 -27.95
CA PRO A 108 6.19 14.19 -27.52
C PRO A 108 6.23 12.97 -26.57
N PHE A 109 5.08 12.38 -26.24
CA PHE A 109 4.98 11.30 -25.26
C PHE A 109 4.61 9.96 -25.89
N VAL A 110 5.08 8.86 -25.31
CA VAL A 110 4.68 7.51 -25.73
C VAL A 110 3.17 7.30 -25.55
N SER A 111 2.60 7.75 -24.44
CA SER A 111 1.21 7.46 -24.06
C SER A 111 0.59 8.49 -23.11
N LEU A 112 -0.69 8.30 -22.75
CA LEU A 112 -1.33 9.05 -21.66
C LEU A 112 -0.72 8.77 -20.27
N GLY A 113 0.20 7.80 -20.17
CA GLY A 113 0.93 7.46 -18.93
C GLY A 113 1.64 8.65 -18.28
N VAL A 114 2.10 9.63 -19.09
CA VAL A 114 2.74 10.86 -18.60
C VAL A 114 1.92 11.57 -17.52
N VAL A 115 0.58 11.52 -17.59
CA VAL A 115 -0.31 12.14 -16.60
C VAL A 115 -0.19 11.44 -15.24
N ALA A 116 -0.13 10.10 -15.21
CA ALA A 116 0.06 9.36 -13.98
C ALA A 116 1.46 9.62 -13.39
N TRP A 117 2.51 9.60 -14.22
CA TRP A 117 3.86 9.80 -13.71
C TRP A 117 4.05 11.21 -13.17
N ALA A 118 3.58 12.25 -13.87
CA ALA A 118 3.57 13.61 -13.37
C ALA A 118 2.83 13.74 -12.02
N ALA A 119 1.68 13.08 -11.87
CA ALA A 119 0.93 13.08 -10.61
C ALA A 119 1.71 12.41 -9.45
N TRP A 120 2.41 11.31 -9.72
CA TRP A 120 3.25 10.63 -8.72
C TRP A 120 4.52 11.42 -8.37
N LEU A 121 5.16 12.07 -9.35
CA LEU A 121 6.28 12.98 -9.11
C LEU A 121 5.86 14.17 -8.24
N LEU A 122 4.72 14.80 -8.56
CA LEU A 122 4.15 15.87 -7.75
C LEU A 122 3.82 15.37 -6.34
N THR A 123 3.28 14.16 -6.21
CA THR A 123 2.99 13.54 -4.91
C THR A 123 4.26 13.39 -4.06
N ALA A 124 5.39 12.98 -4.65
CA ALA A 124 6.67 12.90 -3.95
C ALA A 124 7.13 14.27 -3.42
N ALA A 125 6.98 15.33 -4.24
CA ALA A 125 7.28 16.70 -3.81
C ALA A 125 6.34 17.18 -2.69
N VAL A 126 5.03 16.89 -2.79
CA VAL A 126 4.04 17.24 -1.77
C VAL A 126 4.33 16.52 -0.44
N ILE A 127 4.71 15.25 -0.46
CA ILE A 127 5.09 14.50 0.76
C ILE A 127 6.28 15.19 1.47
N ALA A 128 7.26 15.68 0.70
CA ALA A 128 8.44 16.34 1.23
C ALA A 128 8.12 17.64 1.98
N VAL A 129 7.18 18.45 1.47
CA VAL A 129 6.96 19.83 1.96
C VAL A 129 5.63 20.03 2.70
N ALA A 130 4.55 19.36 2.30
CA ALA A 130 3.20 19.63 2.80
C ALA A 130 2.79 18.80 4.03
N PRO A 131 1.77 19.23 4.79
CA PRO A 131 1.21 18.43 5.88
C PRO A 131 0.74 17.05 5.42
N ILE A 132 0.79 16.06 6.32
CA ILE A 132 0.44 14.66 6.00
C ILE A 132 -0.97 14.49 5.42
N ARG A 133 -1.91 15.37 5.80
CA ARG A 133 -3.28 15.36 5.25
C ARG A 133 -3.28 15.69 3.75
N VAL A 134 -2.50 16.69 3.35
CA VAL A 134 -2.34 17.09 1.94
C VAL A 134 -1.60 16.01 1.17
N ALA A 135 -0.57 15.41 1.77
CA ALA A 135 0.14 14.29 1.17
C ALA A 135 -0.78 13.08 0.89
N ARG A 136 -1.68 12.74 1.82
CA ARG A 136 -2.68 11.67 1.60
C ARG A 136 -3.63 12.01 0.46
N TRP A 137 -4.11 13.25 0.38
CA TRP A 137 -4.92 13.70 -0.75
C TRP A 137 -4.19 13.63 -2.08
N ALA A 138 -2.89 14.00 -2.12
CA ALA A 138 -2.07 13.87 -3.32
C ALA A 138 -1.92 12.40 -3.76
N ILE A 139 -1.64 11.48 -2.83
CA ILE A 139 -1.60 10.03 -3.11
C ILE A 139 -2.95 9.55 -3.65
N THR A 140 -4.06 9.95 -3.02
CA THR A 140 -5.41 9.59 -3.50
C THR A 140 -5.69 10.12 -4.90
N LEU A 141 -5.33 11.37 -5.19
CA LEU A 141 -5.50 11.97 -6.50
C LEU A 141 -4.65 11.23 -7.56
N ALA A 142 -3.38 10.95 -7.27
CA ALA A 142 -2.51 10.20 -8.16
C ALA A 142 -3.04 8.79 -8.44
N LEU A 143 -3.60 8.10 -7.43
CA LEU A 143 -4.28 6.82 -7.60
C LEU A 143 -5.50 6.92 -8.51
N LEU A 144 -6.37 7.91 -8.29
CA LEU A 144 -7.57 8.11 -9.10
C LEU A 144 -7.21 8.41 -10.56
N LEU A 145 -6.20 9.26 -10.80
CA LEU A 145 -5.70 9.55 -12.14
C LEU A 145 -5.15 8.27 -12.80
N THR A 146 -4.33 7.50 -12.08
CA THR A 146 -3.76 6.23 -12.59
C THR A 146 -4.86 5.23 -12.96
N LEU A 147 -5.92 5.12 -12.15
CA LEU A 147 -7.08 4.24 -12.41
C LEU A 147 -7.98 4.74 -13.55
N ALA A 148 -8.05 6.06 -13.77
CA ALA A 148 -8.82 6.65 -14.85
C ALA A 148 -8.13 6.53 -16.22
N LEU A 149 -6.82 6.29 -16.27
CA LEU A 149 -6.08 6.23 -17.53
C LEU A 149 -6.59 5.17 -18.52
N PRO A 150 -6.81 3.88 -18.14
CA PRO A 150 -7.28 2.88 -19.09
C PRO A 150 -8.62 3.23 -19.78
N PRO A 151 -9.69 3.63 -19.07
CA PRO A 151 -10.94 4.03 -19.74
C PRO A 151 -10.79 5.34 -20.52
N MET A 152 -10.01 6.31 -20.03
CA MET A 152 -9.77 7.56 -20.76
C MET A 152 -9.02 7.35 -22.08
N ALA A 153 -8.05 6.45 -22.10
CA ALA A 153 -7.32 6.11 -23.32
C ALA A 153 -8.23 5.50 -24.39
N VAL A 154 -9.19 4.65 -23.98
CA VAL A 154 -10.21 4.10 -24.89
C VAL A 154 -11.14 5.21 -25.39
N ALA A 155 -11.60 6.10 -24.51
CA ALA A 155 -12.53 7.17 -24.87
C ALA A 155 -11.92 8.21 -25.81
N LEU A 156 -10.60 8.43 -25.73
CA LEU A 156 -9.86 9.40 -26.54
C LEU A 156 -9.14 8.79 -27.74
N ASP A 157 -9.29 7.49 -27.98
CA ASP A 157 -8.53 6.71 -28.98
C ASP A 157 -7.02 6.97 -28.89
N ALA A 158 -6.51 7.05 -27.66
CA ALA A 158 -5.14 7.43 -27.36
C ALA A 158 -4.31 6.21 -26.94
N PRO A 159 -2.98 6.21 -27.18
CA PRO A 159 -2.09 5.17 -26.69
C PRO A 159 -2.16 5.07 -25.17
N ARG A 160 -2.34 3.85 -24.67
CA ARG A 160 -2.41 3.57 -23.23
C ARG A 160 -1.10 2.98 -22.71
N PRO A 161 -0.69 3.31 -21.48
CA PRO A 161 0.40 2.62 -20.82
C PRO A 161 0.01 1.16 -20.52
N PRO A 162 0.98 0.24 -20.37
CA PRO A 162 0.69 -1.16 -20.20
C PRO A 162 0.13 -1.42 -18.80
N LEU A 163 -0.92 -2.24 -18.71
CA LEU A 163 -1.61 -2.50 -17.43
C LEU A 163 -0.69 -3.13 -16.37
N PHE A 164 0.30 -3.92 -16.80
CA PHE A 164 1.30 -4.51 -15.90
C PHE A 164 2.27 -3.48 -15.30
N VAL A 165 2.30 -2.24 -15.80
CA VAL A 165 3.03 -1.11 -15.21
C VAL A 165 2.12 -0.32 -14.26
N LEU A 166 0.88 -0.06 -14.69
CA LEU A 166 -0.09 0.69 -13.89
C LEU A 166 -0.52 -0.06 -12.62
N LEU A 167 -0.75 -1.38 -12.72
CA LEU A 167 -1.29 -2.16 -11.61
C LEU A 167 -0.35 -2.23 -10.40
N PRO A 168 0.97 -2.51 -10.56
CA PRO A 168 1.91 -2.37 -9.44
C PRO A 168 1.94 -0.97 -8.84
N GLN A 169 1.88 0.08 -9.68
CA GLN A 169 1.85 1.47 -9.20
C GLN A 169 0.62 1.73 -8.31
N VAL A 170 -0.56 1.24 -8.72
CA VAL A 170 -1.79 1.33 -7.93
C VAL A 170 -1.64 0.60 -6.60
N VAL A 171 -1.10 -0.63 -6.59
CA VAL A 171 -0.95 -1.43 -5.37
C VAL A 171 0.04 -0.78 -4.39
N LEU A 172 1.17 -0.27 -4.90
CA LEU A 172 2.15 0.48 -4.11
C LEU A 172 1.53 1.76 -3.52
N GLY A 173 0.76 2.50 -4.33
CA GLY A 173 0.07 3.72 -3.92
C GLY A 173 -1.00 3.48 -2.85
N LEU A 174 -1.80 2.42 -2.99
CA LEU A 174 -2.80 2.01 -2.01
C LEU A 174 -2.15 1.70 -0.66
N LEU A 175 -1.02 0.99 -0.67
CA LEU A 175 -0.24 0.74 0.54
C LEU A 175 0.36 2.04 1.09
N GLY A 176 0.76 2.96 0.22
CA GLY A 176 1.25 4.30 0.58
C GLY A 176 0.27 5.15 1.38
N LEU A 177 -1.05 4.93 1.27
CA LEU A 177 -2.06 5.62 2.10
C LEU A 177 -1.89 5.32 3.60
N ALA A 178 -1.22 4.22 3.95
CA ALA A 178 -0.91 3.86 5.34
C ALA A 178 0.31 4.60 5.92
N LEU A 179 0.82 5.66 5.26
CA LEU A 179 1.90 6.52 5.74
C LEU A 179 1.64 7.00 7.20
N PRO A 180 2.66 6.99 8.09
CA PRO A 180 2.49 7.42 9.48
C PRO A 180 2.11 8.90 9.57
N ASP A 181 1.37 9.28 10.61
CA ASP A 181 0.84 10.65 10.76
C ASP A 181 1.93 11.70 11.06
N ARG A 182 3.07 11.26 11.62
CA ARG A 182 4.21 12.13 11.97
C ARG A 182 5.53 11.49 11.52
N PRO A 183 5.81 11.45 10.20
CA PRO A 183 7.09 10.96 9.70
C PRO A 183 8.21 11.95 10.04
N SER A 184 9.42 11.44 10.27
CA SER A 184 10.61 12.29 10.39
C SER A 184 10.92 12.99 9.06
N ARG A 185 11.70 14.08 9.09
CA ARG A 185 12.08 14.81 7.87
C ARG A 185 12.79 13.93 6.84
N ALA A 186 13.69 13.06 7.29
CA ALA A 186 14.39 12.12 6.42
C ALA A 186 13.42 11.20 5.67
N ILE A 187 12.40 10.68 6.35
CA ILE A 187 11.38 9.82 5.76
C ILE A 187 10.54 10.58 4.72
N ARG A 188 10.26 11.86 4.97
CA ARG A 188 9.50 12.72 4.02
C ARG A 188 10.28 13.04 2.76
N LEU A 189 11.60 13.18 2.85
CA LEU A 189 12.45 13.48 1.71
C LEU A 189 12.76 12.24 0.87
N ALA A 190 12.66 11.03 1.44
CA ALA A 190 13.04 9.79 0.75
C ALA A 190 12.36 9.60 -0.62
N PRO A 191 11.04 9.78 -0.80
CA PRO A 191 10.40 9.65 -2.11
C PRO A 191 10.96 10.64 -3.15
N LEU A 192 11.16 11.89 -2.76
CA LEU A 192 11.69 12.93 -3.65
C LEU A 192 13.14 12.65 -4.04
N LEU A 193 13.99 12.28 -3.08
CA LEU A 193 15.38 11.91 -3.36
C LEU A 193 15.46 10.67 -4.27
N SER A 194 14.57 9.70 -4.07
CA SER A 194 14.52 8.52 -4.94
C SER A 194 14.08 8.83 -6.36
N VAL A 195 13.20 9.82 -6.55
CA VAL A 195 12.83 10.34 -7.88
C VAL A 195 14.02 10.95 -8.58
N LEU A 196 14.74 11.84 -7.90
CA LEU A 196 15.89 12.53 -8.49
C LEU A 196 16.97 11.53 -8.93
N LEU A 197 17.23 10.51 -8.10
CA LEU A 197 18.16 9.44 -8.43
C LEU A 197 17.65 8.59 -9.60
N ALA A 198 16.36 8.25 -9.62
CA ALA A 198 15.75 7.45 -10.67
C ALA A 198 15.75 8.17 -12.03
N LEU A 199 15.45 9.47 -12.06
CA LEU A 199 15.52 10.29 -13.26
C LEU A 199 16.94 10.30 -13.84
N ALA A 200 17.94 10.56 -13.00
CA ALA A 200 19.35 10.58 -13.41
C ALA A 200 19.83 9.21 -13.94
N ALA A 201 19.45 8.12 -13.25
CA ALA A 201 19.81 6.78 -13.66
C ALA A 201 19.09 6.33 -14.95
N ALA A 202 17.81 6.68 -15.11
CA ALA A 202 17.03 6.33 -16.29
C ALA A 202 17.53 7.04 -17.55
N GLU A 203 17.82 8.34 -17.46
CA GLU A 203 18.44 9.10 -18.55
C GLU A 203 19.78 8.49 -18.97
N PHE A 204 20.62 8.13 -17.99
CA PHE A 204 21.90 7.49 -18.28
C PHE A 204 21.74 6.14 -18.98
N LEU A 205 20.77 5.31 -18.56
CA LEU A 205 20.53 3.98 -19.13
C LEU A 205 19.86 4.06 -20.52
N LEU A 206 18.90 4.95 -20.72
CA LEU A 206 18.18 5.11 -21.99
C LEU A 206 19.03 5.80 -23.06
N GLY A 207 19.99 6.63 -22.66
CA GLY A 207 21.02 7.16 -23.56
C GLY A 207 21.98 6.10 -24.12
N LEU A 208 22.02 4.89 -23.54
CA LEU A 208 22.87 3.79 -24.01
C LEU A 208 22.19 2.87 -25.03
N ASP A 209 20.84 2.82 -25.06
CA ASP A 209 20.11 1.96 -26.00
C ASP A 209 18.69 2.50 -26.30
N HIS A 210 18.53 3.19 -27.44
CA HIS A 210 17.28 3.85 -27.85
C HIS A 210 16.17 2.90 -28.32
N ILE A 211 16.47 1.61 -28.56
CA ILE A 211 15.61 0.72 -29.37
C ILE A 211 14.54 -0.01 -28.53
N ASP A 212 14.73 -0.15 -27.21
CA ASP A 212 13.96 -1.11 -26.41
C ASP A 212 12.96 -0.51 -25.39
N CYS A 213 12.93 0.82 -25.25
CA CYS A 213 12.54 1.58 -24.04
C CYS A 213 11.21 1.25 -23.33
N TYR A 214 10.19 0.73 -24.03
CA TYR A 214 8.84 0.56 -23.44
C TYR A 214 8.32 -0.88 -23.39
N CYS A 215 8.87 -1.79 -24.22
CA CYS A 215 8.36 -3.17 -24.36
C CYS A 215 9.38 -4.26 -24.02
N GLY A 216 10.69 -4.01 -24.18
CA GLY A 216 11.74 -5.01 -23.90
C GLY A 216 12.19 -5.06 -22.43
N PRO A 217 12.61 -3.92 -21.82
CA PRO A 217 13.19 -3.87 -20.48
C PRO A 217 12.17 -4.06 -19.36
N THR A 218 10.88 -3.85 -19.62
CA THR A 218 9.79 -4.04 -18.64
C THR A 218 9.79 -5.46 -18.06
N SER A 219 10.16 -6.45 -18.87
CA SER A 219 10.17 -7.88 -18.51
C SER A 219 11.21 -8.23 -17.45
N ALA A 220 12.36 -7.55 -17.43
CA ALA A 220 13.42 -7.76 -16.43
C ALA A 220 13.40 -6.71 -15.31
N PHE A 221 13.06 -5.46 -15.64
CA PHE A 221 13.11 -4.34 -14.70
C PHE A 221 12.09 -4.45 -13.56
N LEU A 222 10.81 -4.72 -13.87
CA LEU A 222 9.77 -4.80 -12.83
C LEU A 222 10.04 -5.95 -11.84
N PRO A 223 10.35 -7.20 -12.28
CA PRO A 223 10.70 -8.26 -11.35
C PRO A 223 11.95 -7.94 -10.51
N THR A 224 12.96 -7.28 -11.10
CA THR A 224 14.16 -6.85 -10.37
C THR A 224 13.81 -5.82 -9.28
N ALA A 225 12.96 -4.84 -9.59
CA ALA A 225 12.47 -3.87 -8.61
C ALA A 225 11.67 -4.56 -7.48
N GLY A 226 10.83 -5.55 -7.82
CA GLY A 226 10.10 -6.37 -6.84
C GLY A 226 11.03 -7.19 -5.95
N GLY A 227 12.06 -7.82 -6.53
CA GLY A 227 13.09 -8.56 -5.80
C GLY A 227 13.88 -7.66 -4.85
N LEU A 228 14.33 -6.49 -5.33
CA LEU A 228 15.04 -5.50 -4.50
C LEU A 228 14.18 -5.01 -3.34
N LEU A 229 12.89 -4.74 -3.59
CA LEU A 229 11.94 -4.35 -2.54
C LEU A 229 11.84 -5.42 -1.43
N LEU A 230 11.81 -6.71 -1.81
CA LEU A 230 11.81 -7.81 -0.83
C LEU A 230 13.15 -7.97 -0.12
N VAL A 231 14.28 -7.82 -0.81
CA VAL A 231 15.61 -7.88 -0.19
C VAL A 231 15.77 -6.78 0.85
N VAL A 232 15.44 -5.53 0.51
CA VAL A 232 15.47 -4.41 1.45
C VAL A 232 14.50 -4.65 2.61
N GLY A 233 13.28 -5.12 2.32
CA GLY A 233 12.31 -5.50 3.35
C GLY A 233 12.82 -6.58 4.29
N ALA A 234 13.52 -7.59 3.78
CA ALA A 234 14.09 -8.71 4.53
C ALA A 234 15.30 -8.30 5.37
N LEU A 235 16.17 -7.43 4.84
CA LEU A 235 17.28 -6.84 5.60
C LEU A 235 16.76 -6.00 6.77
N LEU A 236 15.74 -5.17 6.53
CA LEU A 236 15.08 -4.40 7.59
C LEU A 236 14.39 -5.33 8.60
N ALA A 237 13.71 -6.37 8.14
CA ALA A 237 13.10 -7.36 9.02
C ALA A 237 14.12 -8.05 9.92
N THR A 238 15.26 -8.43 9.36
CA THR A 238 16.35 -9.10 10.08
C THR A 238 17.01 -8.15 11.08
N GLY A 239 17.35 -6.93 10.67
CA GLY A 239 17.96 -5.93 11.55
C GLY A 239 17.06 -5.55 12.73
N LEU A 240 15.75 -5.43 12.50
CA LEU A 240 14.79 -5.17 13.56
C LEU A 240 14.56 -6.38 14.47
N ALA A 241 14.57 -7.59 13.91
CA ALA A 241 14.44 -8.82 14.68
C ALA A 241 15.61 -9.04 15.64
N ILE A 242 16.84 -8.66 15.27
CA ILE A 242 18.02 -8.68 16.16
C ILE A 242 17.76 -7.81 17.42
N GLY A 243 17.03 -6.70 17.28
CA GLY A 243 16.61 -5.85 18.39
C GLY A 243 15.32 -6.29 19.10
N GLY A 244 14.76 -7.46 18.77
CA GLY A 244 13.49 -7.95 19.32
C GLY A 244 12.24 -7.27 18.76
N ASP A 245 12.36 -6.47 17.69
CA ASP A 245 11.25 -5.74 17.10
C ASP A 245 10.62 -6.51 15.92
N ALA A 246 9.38 -6.98 16.11
CA ALA A 246 8.67 -7.76 15.12
C ALA A 246 8.04 -6.93 13.98
N ARG A 247 8.09 -5.59 14.03
CA ARG A 247 7.49 -4.74 12.99
C ARG A 247 8.07 -5.02 11.61
N GLY A 248 9.35 -5.38 11.55
CA GLY A 248 10.05 -5.67 10.30
C GLY A 248 9.51 -6.92 9.59
N GLY A 249 9.17 -7.97 10.35
CA GLY A 249 8.52 -9.16 9.80
C GLY A 249 7.14 -8.86 9.21
N TRP A 250 6.34 -8.01 9.88
CA TRP A 250 5.06 -7.56 9.35
C TRP A 250 5.21 -6.70 8.09
N ALA A 251 6.24 -5.86 8.03
CA ALA A 251 6.54 -5.08 6.84
C ALA A 251 6.86 -6.00 5.66
N LEU A 252 7.74 -6.99 5.85
CA LEU A 252 8.11 -7.97 4.82
C LEU A 252 6.90 -8.74 4.29
N VAL A 253 6.06 -9.27 5.18
CA VAL A 253 4.83 -9.99 4.77
C VAL A 253 3.88 -9.09 4.00
N THR A 254 3.74 -7.83 4.41
CA THR A 254 2.88 -6.85 3.71
C THR A 254 3.41 -6.53 2.31
N LEU A 255 4.73 -6.48 2.13
CA LEU A 255 5.39 -6.18 0.84
C LEU A 255 5.32 -7.33 -0.17
N LEU A 256 4.96 -8.55 0.24
CA LEU A 256 4.80 -9.68 -0.69
C LEU A 256 3.77 -9.38 -1.79
N THR A 257 2.70 -8.65 -1.48
CA THR A 257 1.66 -8.31 -2.46
C THR A 257 2.19 -7.35 -3.54
N PRO A 258 2.68 -6.13 -3.22
CA PRO A 258 3.23 -5.24 -4.24
C PRO A 258 4.44 -5.83 -4.96
N ALA A 259 5.33 -6.55 -4.27
CA ALA A 259 6.45 -7.22 -4.92
C ALA A 259 6.00 -8.32 -5.89
N GLY A 260 4.97 -9.09 -5.53
CA GLY A 260 4.36 -10.08 -6.41
C GLY A 260 3.78 -9.44 -7.67
N PHE A 261 3.13 -8.28 -7.55
CA PHE A 261 2.59 -7.55 -8.71
C PHE A 261 3.70 -7.07 -9.65
N LEU A 262 4.82 -6.61 -9.10
CA LEU A 262 6.02 -6.27 -9.87
C LEU A 262 6.63 -7.51 -10.57
N ALA A 263 6.46 -8.71 -10.00
CA ALA A 263 6.94 -9.95 -10.58
C ALA A 263 5.97 -10.62 -11.57
N VAL A 264 4.74 -10.10 -11.76
CA VAL A 264 3.72 -10.71 -12.64
C VAL A 264 4.25 -11.03 -14.05
N PRO A 265 4.98 -10.14 -14.74
CA PRO A 265 5.52 -10.45 -16.07
C PRO A 265 6.43 -11.70 -16.08
N ALA A 266 7.31 -11.83 -15.08
CA ALA A 266 8.18 -12.99 -14.93
C ALA A 266 7.40 -14.26 -14.54
N LEU A 267 6.43 -14.14 -13.64
CA LEU A 267 5.57 -15.25 -13.22
C LEU A 267 4.72 -15.79 -14.39
N ALA A 268 4.23 -14.90 -15.25
CA ALA A 268 3.48 -15.27 -16.44
C ALA A 268 4.40 -15.93 -17.50
N GLY A 269 5.60 -15.39 -17.70
CA GLY A 269 6.60 -15.91 -18.65
C GLY A 269 7.26 -17.23 -18.24
N GLY A 270 7.33 -17.54 -16.94
CA GLY A 270 7.92 -18.79 -16.43
C GLY A 270 7.24 -20.08 -16.92
N THR A 271 6.06 -19.98 -17.54
CA THR A 271 5.31 -21.13 -18.11
C THR A 271 5.62 -21.40 -19.58
N GLY A 272 6.41 -20.57 -20.26
CA GLY A 272 6.68 -20.67 -21.70
C GLY A 272 8.11 -20.30 -22.06
N TRP A 273 9.07 -21.10 -21.61
CA TRP A 273 10.46 -20.95 -22.04
C TRP A 273 10.57 -21.34 -23.52
N ILE A 274 10.66 -20.33 -24.39
CA ILE A 274 11.66 -20.16 -25.46
C ILE A 274 11.10 -19.44 -26.72
N TYR A 275 9.79 -19.43 -27.04
CA TYR A 275 9.28 -18.65 -28.20
C TYR A 275 7.84 -18.10 -28.11
N ASN A 276 7.11 -18.30 -27.00
CA ASN A 276 5.71 -17.85 -26.94
C ASN A 276 5.60 -16.49 -26.25
N ALA A 277 5.04 -15.51 -26.96
CA ALA A 277 4.65 -14.23 -26.39
C ALA A 277 3.69 -14.47 -25.20
N VAL A 278 3.96 -13.82 -24.07
CA VAL A 278 3.11 -13.93 -22.88
C VAL A 278 1.70 -13.47 -23.23
N THR A 279 0.73 -14.38 -23.08
CA THR A 279 -0.67 -14.06 -23.38
C THR A 279 -1.29 -13.20 -22.29
N PHE A 280 -2.28 -12.37 -22.66
CA PHE A 280 -3.04 -11.59 -21.69
C PHE A 280 -3.67 -12.47 -20.58
N THR A 281 -4.16 -13.65 -20.94
CA THR A 281 -4.74 -14.62 -19.99
C THR A 281 -3.73 -15.08 -18.94
N GLN A 282 -2.47 -15.33 -19.33
CA GLN A 282 -1.41 -15.68 -18.39
C GLN A 282 -1.10 -14.52 -17.43
N LEU A 283 -0.97 -13.28 -17.94
CA LEU A 283 -0.77 -12.10 -17.11
C LEU A 283 -1.92 -11.88 -16.12
N ALA A 284 -3.16 -11.99 -16.59
CA ALA A 284 -4.35 -11.86 -15.76
C ALA A 284 -4.42 -12.96 -14.68
N GLY A 285 -4.15 -14.20 -15.06
CA GLY A 285 -4.11 -15.35 -14.13
C GLY A 285 -3.05 -15.16 -13.03
N SER A 286 -1.83 -14.77 -13.39
CA SER A 286 -0.76 -14.47 -12.43
C SER A 286 -1.10 -13.29 -11.52
N ALA A 287 -1.69 -12.21 -12.07
CA ALA A 287 -2.13 -11.07 -11.29
C ALA A 287 -3.23 -11.43 -10.27
N VAL A 288 -4.22 -12.24 -10.66
CA VAL A 288 -5.26 -12.75 -9.75
C VAL A 288 -4.66 -13.64 -8.67
N ALA A 289 -3.73 -14.54 -9.03
CA ALA A 289 -3.05 -15.40 -8.08
C ALA A 289 -2.29 -14.57 -7.02
N VAL A 290 -1.55 -13.54 -7.44
CA VAL A 290 -0.86 -12.62 -6.52
C VAL A 290 -1.84 -11.85 -5.64
N ALA A 291 -2.94 -11.33 -6.22
CA ALA A 291 -3.96 -10.56 -5.51
C ALA A 291 -4.63 -11.36 -4.37
N LEU A 292 -4.72 -12.68 -4.53
CA LEU A 292 -5.29 -13.59 -3.52
C LEU A 292 -4.22 -14.09 -2.53
N ALA A 293 -3.06 -14.51 -3.04
CA ALA A 293 -2.00 -15.12 -2.23
C ALA A 293 -1.42 -14.13 -1.21
N GLY A 294 -1.16 -12.89 -1.60
CA GLY A 294 -0.57 -11.89 -0.71
C GLY A 294 -1.41 -11.62 0.56
N PRO A 295 -2.69 -11.20 0.43
CA PRO A 295 -3.59 -11.04 1.57
C PRO A 295 -3.81 -12.34 2.36
N ALA A 296 -3.89 -13.49 1.69
CA ALA A 296 -4.02 -14.78 2.36
C ALA A 296 -2.82 -15.08 3.27
N VAL A 297 -1.58 -14.84 2.80
CA VAL A 297 -0.37 -15.01 3.60
C VAL A 297 -0.36 -14.06 4.81
N LEU A 298 -0.77 -12.80 4.62
CA LEU A 298 -0.88 -11.86 5.74
C LEU A 298 -1.90 -12.32 6.79
N LEU A 299 -3.08 -12.77 6.36
CA LEU A 299 -4.11 -13.31 7.25
C LEU A 299 -3.63 -14.57 7.98
N LEU A 300 -2.97 -15.49 7.27
CA LEU A 300 -2.36 -16.68 7.87
C LEU A 300 -1.30 -16.31 8.91
N ALA A 301 -0.43 -15.32 8.62
CA ALA A 301 0.56 -14.83 9.57
C ALA A 301 -0.08 -14.25 10.84
N ILE A 302 -1.17 -13.48 10.69
CA ILE A 302 -1.96 -12.96 11.83
C ILE A 302 -2.54 -14.12 12.65
N LEU A 303 -3.14 -15.12 12.01
CA LEU A 303 -3.75 -16.27 12.70
C LEU A 303 -2.71 -17.13 13.43
N VAL A 304 -1.55 -17.39 12.81
CA VAL A 304 -0.46 -18.13 13.42
C VAL A 304 0.09 -17.39 14.64
N ARG A 305 0.29 -16.06 14.53
CA ARG A 305 0.75 -15.23 15.65
C ARG A 305 -0.27 -15.21 16.79
N ALA A 306 -1.55 -15.03 16.48
CA ALA A 306 -2.63 -15.01 17.46
C ALA A 306 -2.76 -16.34 18.23
N ARG A 307 -2.48 -17.48 17.58
CA ARG A 307 -2.44 -18.80 18.23
C ARG A 307 -1.23 -19.01 19.13
N ARG A 308 -0.08 -18.42 18.80
CA ARG A 308 1.17 -18.54 19.58
C ARG A 308 1.18 -17.65 20.81
N ASN A 309 0.48 -16.52 20.75
CA ASN A 309 0.28 -15.61 21.87
C ASN A 309 -1.18 -15.66 22.34
N PRO A 310 -1.70 -16.80 22.83
CA PRO A 310 -2.93 -16.73 23.59
C PRO A 310 -2.60 -15.81 24.76
N THR A 311 -3.21 -14.63 24.79
CA THR A 311 -3.11 -13.73 25.94
C THR A 311 -3.29 -14.59 27.17
N THR A 312 -2.23 -14.73 27.95
CA THR A 312 -2.30 -15.33 29.28
C THR A 312 -3.36 -14.51 29.99
N ARG A 313 -4.57 -15.08 30.11
CA ARG A 313 -5.43 -14.74 31.22
C ARG A 313 -4.51 -14.91 32.43
N HIS A 314 -4.21 -13.83 33.13
CA HIS A 314 -3.97 -13.95 34.55
C HIS A 314 -5.35 -13.88 35.20
N PRO A 315 -6.06 -15.01 35.39
CA PRO A 315 -7.07 -15.03 36.43
C PRO A 315 -6.30 -14.87 37.74
N GLY A 316 -6.34 -13.67 38.31
CA GLY A 316 -5.87 -13.44 39.67
C GLY A 316 -4.55 -12.70 39.85
N GLN A 317 -4.11 -11.81 38.95
CA GLN A 317 -3.22 -10.75 39.43
C GLN A 317 -4.04 -9.79 40.30
N PRO A 318 -3.76 -9.71 41.62
CA PRO A 318 -4.47 -8.80 42.51
C PRO A 318 -4.25 -7.37 42.02
N CYS A 319 -5.31 -6.57 42.09
CA CYS A 319 -5.22 -5.16 41.78
C CYS A 319 -4.11 -4.54 42.65
N PRO A 320 -3.11 -3.86 42.05
CA PRO A 320 -1.94 -3.34 42.78
C PRO A 320 -2.30 -2.31 43.85
N THR A 321 -3.54 -1.84 43.87
CA THR A 321 -4.06 -0.89 44.86
C THR A 321 -5.03 -1.50 45.88
N CYS A 322 -5.67 -2.65 45.62
CA CYS A 322 -6.68 -3.19 46.53
C CYS A 322 -6.56 -4.67 46.89
N GLY A 323 -5.61 -5.43 46.34
CA GLY A 323 -5.26 -6.77 46.86
C GLY A 323 -6.31 -7.88 46.73
N THR A 324 -7.54 -7.58 46.32
CA THR A 324 -8.61 -8.58 46.21
C THR A 324 -8.48 -9.39 44.93
N ARG A 325 -8.51 -10.72 45.07
CA ARG A 325 -8.74 -11.66 43.96
C ARG A 325 -10.24 -11.66 43.65
N ALA A 326 -10.59 -11.50 42.38
CA ALA A 326 -11.95 -11.73 41.90
C ALA A 326 -12.23 -13.23 41.78
#